data_AF-A0A9Q0ZT32-F1
#
_entry.id   AF-A0A9Q0ZT32-F1
#
_cell.length_a   1.000
_cell.length_b   1.000
_cell.length_c   1.000
_cell.angle_alpha   90.00
_cell.angle_beta   90.00
_cell.angle_gamma   90.00
#
_symmetry.space_group_name_H-M   'P 1'
#
loop_
_entity.id
_entity.type
_entity.pdbx_description
1 polymer ?
#
loop_
_entity_poly.entity_id
_entity_poly.type
_entity_poly.pdbx_seq_one_letter_code
_entity_poly.pdbx_strand_id
1 'polypeptide(L)'
;MEISPVQEDVKEKLAEELSKIKMGEVQDLTSPAKVEVKKESLCHGTREGDASDLMHVIQVSTKISGVERSLKKEVNEISKKLDASSGASVVDIDLNIKDPQLCSLYAPRIYNNIRVKELDQRPSVDYMEKLQRDISPSMRGILIDWLVEVSEEYTLVPDTLYLTVNLIDRFLSQTYIEKQRLQLLGVTCMLIASKYEEIIPPRVEGFCFITDNTYTRGEVLKMESQVLNFLYFQLSVPTTKTFLRRFIHAAQASCKVPCVELEFLANYLAELTLVEYSFLKFLPSLIAASAVFLARWTLNQSDHPWNSTLEHYSRYTASELRTTVLALENLQLNTNGCCLNAIRDKYRQQKFKSVATLTSGQRVSSLF
;
A
#
# COMPACT_ATOMS: atom_id res chain seq x y z
N MET A 1 -0.78 26.82 7.43
CA MET A 1 -0.35 26.99 8.84
C MET A 1 1.10 27.37 8.80
N GLU A 2 1.42 28.56 9.33
CA GLU A 2 2.79 29.03 9.53
C GLU A 2 3.50 28.10 10.52
N ILE A 3 4.74 27.74 10.21
CA ILE A 3 5.59 26.90 11.05
C ILE A 3 5.87 27.67 12.34
N SER A 4 5.69 27.02 13.48
CA SER A 4 5.94 27.65 14.79
C SER A 4 7.40 28.10 14.89
N PRO A 5 7.71 29.28 15.48
CA PRO A 5 9.08 29.78 15.67
C PRO A 5 10.02 28.78 16.37
N VAL A 6 9.44 27.86 17.15
CA VAL A 6 10.16 26.78 17.86
C VAL A 6 10.64 25.68 16.91
N GLN A 7 9.92 25.42 15.82
CA GLN A 7 10.31 24.41 14.82
C GLN A 7 11.44 24.91 13.90
N GLU A 8 11.53 26.22 13.67
CA GLU A 8 12.59 26.85 12.88
C GLU A 8 13.92 26.87 13.65
N ASP A 9 13.88 27.25 14.94
CA ASP A 9 15.03 27.28 15.86
C ASP A 9 15.63 25.87 16.09
N VAL A 10 14.81 24.83 16.11
CA VAL A 10 15.27 23.43 16.21
C VAL A 10 15.94 22.96 14.91
N LYS A 11 15.43 23.39 13.75
CA LYS A 11 15.98 23.01 12.45
C LYS A 11 17.33 23.68 12.19
N GLU A 12 17.50 24.92 12.65
CA GLU A 12 18.79 25.63 12.65
C GLU A 12 19.80 24.97 13.60
N LYS A 13 19.40 24.64 14.84
CA LYS A 13 20.29 23.93 15.79
C LYS A 13 20.71 22.55 15.29
N LEU A 14 19.80 21.80 14.65
CA LEU A 14 20.13 20.51 14.03
C LEU A 14 21.11 20.67 12.84
N ALA A 15 20.90 21.69 12.00
CA ALA A 15 21.77 21.97 10.87
C ALA A 15 23.18 22.39 11.32
N GLU A 16 23.27 23.17 12.40
CA GLU A 16 24.53 23.63 12.98
C GLU A 16 25.32 22.46 13.61
N GLU A 17 24.67 21.57 14.35
CA GLU A 17 25.29 20.35 14.89
C GLU A 17 25.74 19.36 13.79
N LEU A 18 24.94 19.18 12.73
CA LEU A 18 25.32 18.34 11.59
C LEU A 18 26.49 18.93 10.78
N SER A 19 26.62 20.26 10.75
CA SER A 19 27.74 20.94 10.10
C SER A 19 29.06 20.75 10.86
N LYS A 20 29.01 20.68 12.20
CA LYS A 20 30.17 20.40 13.06
C LYS A 20 30.66 18.96 12.90
N ILE A 21 29.75 18.01 12.64
CA ILE A 21 30.11 16.60 12.39
C ILE A 21 30.82 16.45 11.03
N LYS A 22 30.38 17.16 9.99
CA LYS A 22 31.00 17.10 8.64
C LYS A 22 32.41 17.72 8.57
N MET A 23 32.73 18.67 9.43
CA MET A 23 34.02 19.37 9.44
C MET A 23 35.14 18.56 10.12
N GLY A 24 34.81 17.58 10.97
CA GLY A 24 35.79 16.77 11.70
C GLY A 24 36.37 15.58 10.91
N GLU A 25 35.75 15.19 9.78
CA GLU A 25 36.10 13.96 9.05
C GLU A 25 36.89 14.18 7.74
N VAL A 26 37.26 15.42 7.39
CA VAL A 26 37.91 15.72 6.09
C VAL A 26 39.40 16.10 6.21
N GLN A 27 39.95 16.28 7.40
CA GLN A 27 41.36 16.72 7.56
C GLN A 27 42.40 15.61 7.79
N ASP A 28 42.00 14.37 8.02
CA ASP A 28 42.93 13.23 8.11
C ASP A 28 42.55 12.19 7.06
N LEU A 29 42.98 12.38 5.80
CA LEU A 29 43.16 11.35 4.76
C LEU A 29 43.49 12.01 3.40
N THR A 30 44.67 12.64 3.28
CA THR A 30 45.28 12.86 1.96
C THR A 30 46.77 12.54 1.97
N SER A 31 47.12 11.30 1.60
CA SER A 31 48.34 11.05 0.82
C SER A 31 48.20 9.73 0.02
N PRO A 32 48.68 9.65 -1.23
CA PRO A 32 48.43 8.50 -2.10
C PRO A 32 49.63 7.54 -2.11
N ALA A 33 49.42 6.29 -1.72
CA ALA A 33 50.38 5.21 -1.97
C ALA A 33 49.72 4.09 -2.79
N LYS A 34 50.22 3.92 -4.02
CA LYS A 34 49.91 2.82 -4.94
C LYS A 34 50.35 1.49 -4.30
N VAL A 35 49.48 0.48 -4.30
CA VAL A 35 49.93 -0.92 -4.10
C VAL A 35 49.16 -1.84 -5.06
N GLU A 36 49.95 -2.53 -5.89
CA GLU A 36 49.56 -3.61 -6.78
C GLU A 36 49.11 -4.86 -6.01
N VAL A 37 48.19 -5.61 -6.62
CA VAL A 37 47.69 -6.89 -6.12
C VAL A 37 48.74 -7.99 -6.31
N LYS A 38 49.15 -8.65 -5.22
CA LYS A 38 49.61 -10.04 -5.26
C LYS A 38 48.96 -10.87 -4.15
N LYS A 39 48.39 -12.00 -4.55
CA LYS A 39 47.91 -13.10 -3.72
C LYS A 39 49.09 -13.84 -3.09
N GLU A 40 48.99 -14.26 -1.83
CA GLU A 40 49.30 -15.62 -1.39
C GLU A 40 48.97 -15.88 0.10
N SER A 41 49.13 -17.14 0.48
CA SER A 41 48.44 -17.97 1.47
C SER A 41 49.05 -18.07 2.88
N LEU A 42 48.18 -18.36 3.86
CA LEU A 42 48.29 -19.33 4.99
C LEU A 42 49.16 -19.05 6.25
N CYS A 43 48.46 -19.11 7.41
CA CYS A 43 48.81 -19.53 8.79
C CYS A 43 49.75 -18.75 9.75
N HIS A 44 49.15 -18.44 10.92
CA HIS A 44 49.64 -18.34 12.31
C HIS A 44 50.92 -17.56 12.67
N GLY A 45 50.75 -16.59 13.58
CA GLY A 45 51.84 -16.01 14.38
C GLY A 45 51.39 -14.80 15.20
N THR A 46 51.16 -15.01 16.50
CA THR A 46 50.95 -13.96 17.51
C THR A 46 52.18 -13.06 17.62
N ARG A 47 52.00 -11.73 17.58
CA ARG A 47 52.96 -10.76 18.12
C ARG A 47 52.26 -9.46 18.55
N GLU A 48 52.73 -8.94 19.68
CA GLU A 48 52.24 -7.80 20.45
C GLU A 48 52.51 -6.44 19.79
N GLY A 49 51.67 -5.45 20.13
CA GLY A 49 51.69 -4.03 19.74
C GLY A 49 50.29 -3.60 19.26
N ASP A 50 49.58 -2.58 19.74
CA ASP A 50 49.92 -1.39 20.52
C ASP A 50 48.77 -1.04 21.49
N ALA A 51 49.10 -0.70 22.74
CA ALA A 51 48.12 -0.29 23.76
C ALA A 51 47.55 1.13 23.57
N SER A 52 48.12 1.92 22.65
CA SER A 52 47.71 3.29 22.37
C SER A 52 46.44 3.37 21.51
N ASP A 53 46.30 2.49 20.51
CA ASP A 53 45.16 2.49 19.59
C ASP A 53 43.87 1.97 20.25
N LEU A 54 43.97 1.02 21.18
CA LEU A 54 42.81 0.52 21.93
C LEU A 54 42.22 1.59 22.85
N MET A 55 43.03 2.47 23.46
CA MET A 55 42.51 3.57 24.30
C MET A 55 41.71 4.58 23.48
N HIS A 56 42.15 4.90 22.27
CA HIS A 56 41.47 5.87 21.40
C HIS A 56 40.12 5.32 20.92
N VAL A 57 40.05 4.03 20.57
CA VAL A 57 38.80 3.35 20.16
C VAL A 57 37.82 3.22 21.34
N ILE A 58 38.30 2.94 22.56
CA ILE A 58 37.47 2.85 23.76
C ILE A 58 36.91 4.23 24.15
N GLN A 59 37.69 5.30 24.06
CA GLN A 59 37.24 6.68 24.33
C GLN A 59 36.20 7.18 23.33
N VAL A 60 36.34 6.84 22.04
CA VAL A 60 35.36 7.18 21.02
C VAL A 60 34.05 6.40 21.25
N SER A 61 34.13 5.11 21.58
CA SER A 61 32.97 4.26 21.86
C SER A 61 32.19 4.72 23.12
N THR A 62 32.89 5.15 24.18
CA THR A 62 32.23 5.71 25.37
C THR A 62 31.58 7.07 25.11
N LYS A 63 32.21 7.95 24.31
CA LYS A 63 31.62 9.24 23.89
C LYS A 63 30.35 9.03 23.04
N ILE A 64 30.36 8.10 22.09
CA ILE A 64 29.18 7.76 21.28
C ILE A 64 28.05 7.25 22.17
N SER A 65 28.34 6.35 23.13
CA SER A 65 27.34 5.83 24.07
C SER A 65 26.72 6.90 24.99
N GLY A 66 27.49 7.96 25.30
CA GLY A 66 27.04 9.10 26.12
C GLY A 66 26.13 10.03 25.32
N VAL A 67 26.49 10.34 24.08
CA VAL A 67 25.69 11.15 23.15
C VAL A 67 24.37 10.46 22.83
N GLU A 68 24.40 9.14 22.57
CA GLU A 68 23.19 8.35 22.30
C GLU A 68 22.22 8.30 23.49
N ARG A 69 22.76 8.30 24.72
CA ARG A 69 21.97 8.31 25.96
C ARG A 69 21.42 9.71 26.28
N SER A 70 22.13 10.77 25.89
CA SER A 70 21.67 12.16 26.00
C SER A 70 20.55 12.46 25.01
N LEU A 71 20.72 12.05 23.74
CA LEU A 71 19.69 12.15 22.69
C LEU A 71 18.42 11.37 23.06
N LYS A 72 18.55 10.16 23.61
CA LYS A 72 17.40 9.38 24.11
C LYS A 72 16.66 10.06 25.28
N LYS A 73 17.37 10.82 26.12
CA LYS A 73 16.75 11.60 27.20
C LYS A 73 16.04 12.84 26.69
N GLU A 74 16.65 13.58 25.77
CA GLU A 74 16.03 14.76 25.14
C GLU A 74 14.80 14.37 24.33
N VAL A 75 14.85 13.29 23.55
CA VAL A 75 13.70 12.76 22.80
C VAL A 75 12.56 12.36 23.76
N ASN A 76 12.87 11.76 24.91
CA ASN A 76 11.86 11.41 25.90
C ASN A 76 11.25 12.62 26.63
N GLU A 77 12.03 13.68 26.89
CA GLU A 77 11.48 14.92 27.46
C GLU A 77 10.65 15.70 26.45
N ILE A 78 11.03 15.67 25.17
CA ILE A 78 10.27 16.27 24.07
C ILE A 78 8.96 15.50 23.86
N SER A 79 8.98 14.16 23.90
CA SER A 79 7.77 13.33 23.83
C SER A 79 6.81 13.67 24.98
N LYS A 80 7.32 13.79 26.21
CA LYS A 80 6.51 14.20 27.38
C LYS A 80 5.98 15.63 27.30
N LYS A 81 6.68 16.54 26.62
CA LYS A 81 6.22 17.92 26.40
C LYS A 81 5.18 18.02 25.27
N LEU A 82 5.23 17.13 24.27
CA LEU A 82 4.17 17.01 23.26
C LEU A 82 2.87 16.44 23.84
N ASP A 83 2.96 15.48 24.78
CA ASP A 83 1.79 14.87 25.44
C ASP A 83 1.02 15.85 26.35
N ALA A 84 1.65 16.95 26.76
CA ALA A 84 1.07 17.96 27.66
C ALA A 84 0.27 19.07 26.95
N SER A 85 0.29 19.13 25.61
CA SER A 85 -0.43 20.14 24.81
C SER A 85 -1.62 19.49 24.09
N SER A 86 -2.73 19.38 24.81
CA SER A 86 -4.00 18.81 24.35
C SER A 86 -4.50 19.34 22.99
N GLY A 87 -4.36 18.49 21.98
CA GLY A 87 -5.15 18.41 20.75
C GLY A 87 -5.02 16.96 20.26
N ALA A 88 -6.14 16.24 20.12
CA ALA A 88 -6.26 14.78 19.93
C ALA A 88 -4.96 14.04 19.50
N SER A 89 -4.35 13.29 20.44
CA SER A 89 -3.08 12.59 20.25
C SER A 89 -3.13 11.63 19.06
N VAL A 90 -2.56 12.03 17.93
CA VAL A 90 -2.33 11.16 16.76
C VAL A 90 -1.30 10.11 17.13
N VAL A 91 -1.64 8.84 16.95
CA VAL A 91 -0.69 7.73 17.19
C VAL A 91 0.25 7.64 16.00
N ASP A 92 1.56 7.78 16.23
CA ASP A 92 2.53 7.67 15.15
C ASP A 92 2.81 6.19 14.78
N ILE A 93 2.29 5.77 13.63
CA ILE A 93 2.42 4.40 13.11
C ILE A 93 3.75 4.16 12.38
N ASP A 94 4.55 5.19 12.13
CA ASP A 94 5.81 5.08 11.39
C ASP A 94 7.03 4.93 12.33
N LEU A 95 6.89 5.09 13.66
CA LEU A 95 8.03 5.08 14.61
C LEU A 95 8.74 3.74 14.80
N ASN A 96 8.27 2.64 14.20
CA ASN A 96 8.89 1.34 14.41
C ASN A 96 10.15 1.13 13.54
N ILE A 97 11.24 1.80 13.95
CA ILE A 97 12.56 1.75 13.30
C ILE A 97 13.21 0.36 13.37
N LYS A 98 12.69 -0.55 14.21
CA LYS A 98 13.26 -1.89 14.39
C LYS A 98 12.93 -2.85 13.26
N ASP A 99 11.85 -2.60 12.51
CA ASP A 99 11.48 -3.41 11.36
C ASP A 99 11.92 -2.69 10.07
N PRO A 100 12.96 -3.20 9.38
CA PRO A 100 13.42 -2.63 8.12
C PRO A 100 12.33 -2.60 7.04
N GLN A 101 11.33 -3.49 7.09
CA GLN A 101 10.25 -3.56 6.10
C GLN A 101 9.30 -2.37 6.20
N LEU A 102 9.19 -1.73 7.37
CA LEU A 102 8.35 -0.55 7.56
C LEU A 102 8.96 0.70 6.94
N CYS A 103 10.27 0.69 6.67
CA CYS A 103 10.98 1.79 6.01
C CYS A 103 10.66 3.16 6.64
N SER A 104 10.58 3.22 7.97
CA SER A 104 10.09 4.37 8.76
C SER A 104 10.59 5.73 8.29
N LEU A 105 11.89 5.85 8.00
CA LEU A 105 12.52 7.09 7.52
C LEU A 105 11.98 7.58 6.16
N TYR A 106 11.55 6.65 5.31
CA TYR A 106 11.05 6.92 3.96
C TYR A 106 9.52 6.90 3.88
N ALA A 107 8.83 6.36 4.89
CA ALA A 107 7.38 6.21 4.87
C ALA A 107 6.65 7.51 4.48
N PRO A 108 6.91 8.68 5.10
CA PRO A 108 6.24 9.92 4.70
C PRO A 108 6.46 10.28 3.21
N ARG A 109 7.67 10.09 2.68
CA ARG A 109 7.99 10.35 1.26
C ARG A 109 7.31 9.35 0.33
N ILE A 110 7.31 8.07 0.69
CA ILE A 110 6.64 7.01 -0.08
C ILE A 110 5.15 7.31 -0.17
N TYR A 111 4.51 7.58 0.98
CA TYR A 111 3.07 7.82 1.02
C TYR A 111 2.66 9.14 0.35
N ASN A 112 3.49 10.18 0.42
CA ASN A 112 3.31 11.39 -0.39
C ASN A 112 3.37 11.09 -1.89
N ASN A 113 4.35 10.31 -2.33
CA ASN A 113 4.52 9.97 -3.74
C ASN A 113 3.35 9.14 -4.28
N ILE A 114 2.89 8.10 -3.57
CA ILE A 114 1.73 7.32 -4.03
C ILE A 114 0.44 8.15 -4.05
N ARG A 115 0.29 9.12 -3.14
CA ARG A 115 -0.86 10.03 -3.08
C ARG A 115 -0.93 10.95 -4.31
N VAL A 116 0.21 11.35 -4.85
CA VAL A 116 0.27 12.11 -6.11
C VAL A 116 0.04 11.15 -7.29
N LYS A 117 0.72 10.00 -7.29
CA LYS A 117 0.64 9.03 -8.39
C LYS A 117 -0.73 8.39 -8.61
N GLU A 118 -1.61 8.35 -7.60
CA GLU A 118 -2.97 7.83 -7.81
C GLU A 118 -3.82 8.70 -8.77
N LEU A 119 -3.38 9.95 -9.00
CA LEU A 119 -4.01 10.88 -9.94
C LEU A 119 -3.54 10.62 -11.37
N ASP A 120 -2.37 10.01 -11.53
CA ASP A 120 -1.79 9.72 -12.83
C ASP A 120 -2.49 8.51 -13.47
N GLN A 121 -2.63 8.55 -14.80
CA GLN A 121 -3.02 7.39 -15.61
C GLN A 121 -4.30 6.67 -15.16
N ARG A 122 -5.24 7.42 -14.59
CA ARG A 122 -6.54 6.89 -14.20
C ARG A 122 -7.33 6.45 -15.44
N PRO A 123 -8.05 5.32 -15.36
CA PRO A 123 -9.08 5.00 -16.33
C PRO A 123 -10.08 6.14 -16.50
N SER A 124 -10.62 6.30 -17.71
CA SER A 124 -11.77 7.19 -17.93
C SER A 124 -12.97 6.62 -17.18
N VAL A 125 -13.75 7.47 -16.51
CA VAL A 125 -14.89 7.02 -15.69
C VAL A 125 -16.12 6.62 -16.53
N ASP A 126 -16.06 6.87 -17.84
CA ASP A 126 -17.16 6.79 -18.79
C ASP A 126 -16.75 6.07 -20.09
N TYR A 127 -15.72 5.22 -20.03
CA TYR A 127 -15.22 4.53 -21.22
C TYR A 127 -16.21 3.50 -21.76
N MET A 128 -17.06 2.93 -20.89
CA MET A 128 -18.11 2.00 -21.32
C MET A 128 -19.15 2.71 -22.19
N GLU A 129 -19.47 3.95 -21.84
CA GLU A 129 -20.47 4.75 -22.53
C GLU A 129 -19.92 5.42 -23.79
N LYS A 130 -18.66 5.89 -23.75
CA LYS A 130 -18.06 6.69 -24.82
C LYS A 130 -17.35 5.90 -25.89
N LEU A 131 -16.69 4.80 -25.53
CA LEU A 131 -15.79 4.06 -26.42
C LEU A 131 -16.28 2.65 -26.73
N GLN A 132 -16.71 1.92 -25.69
CA GLN A 132 -17.09 0.52 -25.85
C GLN A 132 -18.48 0.40 -26.46
N ARG A 133 -18.62 -0.48 -27.46
CA ARG A 133 -19.90 -0.72 -28.16
C ARG A 133 -20.42 -2.14 -27.96
N ASP A 134 -19.52 -3.09 -27.74
CA ASP A 134 -19.83 -4.53 -27.70
C ASP A 134 -19.79 -5.10 -26.27
N ILE A 135 -19.20 -4.35 -25.33
CA ILE A 135 -19.09 -4.74 -23.93
C ILE A 135 -19.84 -3.74 -23.05
N SER A 136 -20.39 -4.23 -21.95
CA SER A 136 -21.14 -3.44 -20.97
C SER A 136 -20.49 -3.48 -19.59
N PRO A 137 -20.86 -2.58 -18.66
CA PRO A 137 -20.43 -2.65 -17.27
C PRO A 137 -20.69 -4.03 -16.62
N SER A 138 -21.81 -4.68 -16.97
CA SER A 138 -22.15 -6.03 -16.50
C SER A 138 -21.19 -7.08 -17.04
N MET A 139 -20.78 -7.03 -18.31
CA MET A 139 -19.80 -7.96 -18.87
C MET A 139 -18.42 -7.81 -18.22
N ARG A 140 -18.00 -6.58 -17.91
CA ARG A 140 -16.80 -6.31 -17.10
C ARG A 140 -16.93 -6.91 -15.70
N GLY A 141 -18.08 -6.73 -15.04
CA GLY A 141 -18.34 -7.33 -13.74
C GLY A 141 -18.18 -8.85 -13.76
N ILE A 142 -18.78 -9.52 -14.76
CA ILE A 142 -18.66 -10.98 -14.96
C ILE A 142 -17.19 -11.40 -15.15
N LEU A 143 -16.43 -10.67 -15.96
CA LEU A 143 -15.01 -10.95 -16.15
C LEU A 143 -14.24 -10.86 -14.82
N ILE A 144 -14.46 -9.79 -14.04
CA ILE A 144 -13.72 -9.56 -12.80
C ILE A 144 -14.13 -10.57 -11.73
N ASP A 145 -15.41 -10.92 -11.64
CA ASP A 145 -15.90 -11.95 -10.72
C ASP A 145 -15.21 -13.30 -11.01
N TRP A 146 -15.11 -13.69 -12.28
CA TRP A 146 -14.35 -14.87 -12.68
C TRP A 146 -12.84 -14.75 -12.39
N LEU A 147 -12.23 -13.58 -12.63
CA LEU A 147 -10.82 -13.36 -12.30
C LEU A 147 -10.53 -13.45 -10.80
N VAL A 148 -11.50 -13.16 -9.92
CA VAL A 148 -11.36 -13.41 -8.48
C VAL A 148 -11.20 -14.90 -8.22
N GLU A 149 -11.98 -15.76 -8.88
CA GLU A 149 -11.85 -17.22 -8.78
C GLU A 149 -10.49 -17.70 -9.31
N VAL A 150 -10.05 -17.18 -10.46
CA VAL A 150 -8.71 -17.49 -11.01
C VAL A 150 -7.60 -17.09 -10.04
N SER A 151 -7.75 -15.94 -9.36
CA SER A 151 -6.77 -15.49 -8.37
C SER A 151 -6.69 -16.42 -7.16
N GLU A 152 -7.82 -16.99 -6.70
CA GLU A 152 -7.83 -17.98 -5.62
C GLU A 152 -7.26 -19.33 -6.07
N GLU A 153 -7.58 -19.78 -7.29
CA GLU A 153 -7.08 -21.04 -7.86
C GLU A 153 -5.55 -21.04 -7.99
N TYR A 154 -4.97 -19.91 -8.41
CA TYR A 154 -3.52 -19.72 -8.49
C TYR A 154 -2.89 -19.15 -7.22
N THR A 155 -3.67 -18.96 -6.16
CA THR A 155 -3.21 -18.45 -4.87
C THR A 155 -2.41 -17.14 -4.99
N LEU A 156 -2.85 -16.26 -5.90
CA LEU A 156 -2.20 -14.99 -6.19
C LEU A 156 -2.34 -14.02 -5.02
N VAL A 157 -1.35 -13.14 -4.85
CA VAL A 157 -1.45 -12.06 -3.86
C VAL A 157 -2.54 -11.06 -4.27
N PRO A 158 -3.22 -10.38 -3.32
CA PRO A 158 -4.28 -9.44 -3.66
C PRO A 158 -3.82 -8.33 -4.62
N ASP A 159 -2.58 -7.84 -4.49
CA ASP A 159 -2.02 -6.79 -5.36
C ASP A 159 -2.08 -7.16 -6.83
N THR A 160 -1.85 -8.44 -7.15
CA THR A 160 -1.98 -8.99 -8.51
C THR A 160 -3.39 -8.78 -9.06
N LEU A 161 -4.44 -9.07 -8.29
CA LEU A 161 -5.83 -8.85 -8.70
C LEU A 161 -6.14 -7.36 -8.88
N TYR A 162 -5.73 -6.51 -7.93
CA TYR A 162 -5.96 -5.06 -8.03
C TYR A 162 -5.24 -4.45 -9.24
N LEU A 163 -4.00 -4.86 -9.50
CA LEU A 163 -3.25 -4.43 -10.68
C LEU A 163 -3.91 -4.96 -11.96
N THR A 164 -4.34 -6.22 -11.99
CA THR A 164 -5.08 -6.80 -13.13
C THR A 164 -6.26 -5.93 -13.53
N VAL A 165 -7.12 -5.57 -12.58
CA VAL A 165 -8.31 -4.74 -12.84
C VAL A 165 -7.91 -3.34 -13.33
N ASN A 166 -6.88 -2.74 -12.73
CA ASN A 166 -6.35 -1.45 -13.20
C ASN A 166 -5.87 -1.50 -14.66
N LEU A 167 -5.14 -2.56 -15.04
CA LEU A 167 -4.64 -2.73 -16.42
C LEU A 167 -5.79 -2.91 -17.41
N ILE A 168 -6.81 -3.71 -17.05
CA ILE A 168 -8.02 -3.89 -17.86
C ILE A 168 -8.70 -2.54 -18.08
N ASP A 169 -8.98 -1.79 -17.00
CA ASP A 169 -9.72 -0.52 -17.09
C ASP A 169 -8.95 0.54 -17.88
N ARG A 170 -7.62 0.65 -17.71
CA ARG A 170 -6.80 1.57 -18.48
C ARG A 170 -6.79 1.22 -19.97
N PHE A 171 -6.70 -0.07 -20.30
CA PHE A 171 -6.74 -0.53 -21.68
C PHE A 171 -8.10 -0.25 -22.32
N LEU A 172 -9.20 -0.62 -21.65
CA LEU A 172 -10.56 -0.36 -22.12
C LEU A 172 -10.92 1.13 -22.18
N SER A 173 -10.18 1.98 -21.46
CA SER A 173 -10.38 3.44 -21.51
C SER A 173 -10.03 4.09 -22.84
N GLN A 174 -9.16 3.46 -23.63
CA GLN A 174 -8.70 4.05 -24.91
C GLN A 174 -8.64 3.05 -26.06
N THR A 175 -8.88 1.77 -25.81
CA THR A 175 -8.92 0.73 -26.84
C THR A 175 -10.28 0.05 -26.86
N TYR A 176 -10.94 0.09 -28.03
CA TYR A 176 -12.15 -0.70 -28.28
C TYR A 176 -11.82 -2.19 -28.29
N ILE A 177 -12.64 -2.99 -27.61
CA ILE A 177 -12.52 -4.45 -27.56
C ILE A 177 -13.87 -5.07 -27.92
N GLU A 178 -13.82 -6.06 -28.81
CA GLU A 178 -14.96 -6.93 -29.10
C GLU A 178 -15.22 -7.86 -27.91
N LYS A 179 -16.49 -8.18 -27.66
CA LYS A 179 -16.93 -9.04 -26.55
C LYS A 179 -16.15 -10.36 -26.46
N GLN A 180 -15.87 -10.99 -27.59
CA GLN A 180 -15.19 -12.29 -27.70
C GLN A 180 -13.71 -12.21 -27.25
N ARG A 181 -13.12 -11.02 -27.25
CA ARG A 181 -11.72 -10.78 -26.85
C ARG A 181 -11.59 -10.26 -25.42
N LEU A 182 -12.71 -10.02 -24.72
CA LEU A 182 -12.71 -9.49 -23.36
C LEU A 182 -12.04 -10.44 -22.37
N GLN A 183 -12.33 -11.75 -22.44
CA GLN A 183 -11.68 -12.73 -21.57
C GLN A 183 -10.17 -12.85 -21.87
N LEU A 184 -9.78 -12.84 -23.14
CA LEU A 184 -8.36 -12.79 -23.55
C LEU A 184 -7.64 -11.58 -22.94
N LEU A 185 -8.25 -10.40 -22.98
CA LEU A 185 -7.70 -9.21 -22.31
C LEU A 185 -7.53 -9.46 -20.80
N GLY A 186 -8.56 -10.00 -20.14
CA GLY A 186 -8.55 -10.25 -18.70
C GLY A 186 -7.40 -11.16 -18.26
N VAL A 187 -7.27 -12.34 -18.87
CA VAL A 187 -6.20 -13.29 -18.52
C VAL A 187 -4.81 -12.76 -18.88
N THR A 188 -4.71 -11.98 -19.95
CA THR A 188 -3.44 -11.35 -20.33
C THR A 188 -3.04 -10.27 -19.32
N CYS A 189 -3.96 -9.43 -18.88
CA CYS A 189 -3.70 -8.44 -17.83
C CYS A 189 -3.31 -9.14 -16.52
N MET A 190 -3.94 -10.27 -16.18
CA MET A 190 -3.57 -11.04 -15.00
C MET A 190 -2.18 -11.67 -15.13
N LEU A 191 -1.82 -12.22 -16.30
CA LEU A 191 -0.46 -12.68 -16.58
C LEU A 191 0.58 -11.57 -16.38
N ILE A 192 0.32 -10.36 -16.89
CA ILE A 192 1.20 -9.20 -16.73
C ILE A 192 1.32 -8.82 -15.25
N ALA A 193 0.20 -8.73 -14.54
CA ALA A 193 0.18 -8.40 -13.12
C ALA A 193 0.91 -9.45 -12.29
N SER A 194 0.71 -10.75 -12.58
CA SER A 194 1.40 -11.83 -11.89
C SER A 194 2.91 -11.73 -12.10
N LYS A 195 3.38 -11.49 -13.33
CA LYS A 195 4.82 -11.28 -13.60
C LYS A 195 5.41 -10.09 -12.84
N TYR A 196 4.58 -9.12 -12.46
CA TYR A 196 4.99 -7.91 -11.79
C TYR A 196 5.01 -8.05 -10.25
N GLU A 197 3.99 -8.70 -9.67
CA GLU A 197 3.77 -8.76 -8.22
C GLU A 197 4.18 -10.10 -7.58
N GLU A 198 4.15 -11.21 -8.32
CA GLU A 198 4.38 -12.55 -7.76
C GLU A 198 5.88 -12.89 -7.72
N ILE A 199 6.29 -13.57 -6.65
CA ILE A 199 7.64 -14.16 -6.55
C ILE A 199 7.80 -15.26 -7.61
N ILE A 200 6.76 -16.08 -7.81
CA ILE A 200 6.72 -17.16 -8.79
C ILE A 200 5.40 -17.06 -9.57
N PRO A 201 5.37 -16.31 -10.68
CA PRO A 201 4.15 -16.14 -11.47
C PRO A 201 3.75 -17.43 -12.20
N PRO A 202 2.44 -17.69 -12.41
CA PRO A 202 1.98 -18.74 -13.29
C PRO A 202 2.52 -18.54 -14.72
N ARG A 203 2.83 -19.65 -15.40
CA ARG A 203 3.29 -19.60 -16.78
C ARG A 203 2.13 -19.30 -17.73
N VAL A 204 2.46 -18.88 -18.95
CA VAL A 204 1.48 -18.57 -19.99
C VAL A 204 0.56 -19.76 -20.28
N GLU A 205 1.09 -20.99 -20.20
CA GLU A 205 0.31 -22.22 -20.36
C GLU A 205 -0.78 -22.37 -19.30
N GLY A 206 -0.55 -21.90 -18.07
CA GLY A 206 -1.56 -21.87 -17.02
C GLY A 206 -2.75 -21.01 -17.44
N PHE A 207 -2.49 -19.78 -17.90
CA PHE A 207 -3.54 -18.90 -18.38
C PHE A 207 -4.25 -19.41 -19.65
N CYS A 208 -3.58 -20.19 -20.50
CA CYS A 208 -4.27 -20.88 -21.59
C CYS A 208 -5.21 -21.97 -21.04
N PHE A 209 -4.70 -22.78 -20.10
CA PHE A 209 -5.43 -23.88 -19.49
C PHE A 209 -6.68 -23.43 -18.72
N ILE A 210 -6.60 -22.36 -17.92
CA ILE A 210 -7.74 -21.87 -17.12
C ILE A 210 -8.87 -21.30 -18.00
N THR A 211 -8.56 -20.94 -19.24
CA THR A 211 -9.57 -20.54 -20.25
C THR A 211 -10.11 -21.74 -21.04
N ASP A 212 -9.92 -22.96 -20.54
CA ASP A 212 -10.24 -24.21 -21.24
C ASP A 212 -9.62 -24.28 -22.65
N ASN A 213 -8.41 -23.74 -22.78
CA ASN A 213 -7.69 -23.60 -24.04
C ASN A 213 -8.46 -22.83 -25.14
N THR A 214 -9.42 -21.97 -24.75
CA THR A 214 -10.11 -21.06 -25.67
C THR A 214 -9.11 -20.17 -26.43
N TYR A 215 -8.00 -19.81 -25.78
CA TYR A 215 -6.93 -19.02 -26.38
C TYR A 215 -5.61 -19.79 -26.43
N THR A 216 -4.91 -19.63 -27.53
CA THR A 216 -3.57 -20.19 -27.72
C THR A 216 -2.51 -19.33 -27.05
N ARG A 217 -1.36 -19.94 -26.74
CA ARG A 217 -0.17 -19.22 -26.23
C ARG A 217 0.20 -18.02 -27.11
N GLY A 218 0.12 -18.17 -28.43
CA GLY A 218 0.46 -17.10 -29.38
C GLY A 218 -0.47 -15.90 -29.26
N GLU A 219 -1.76 -16.13 -29.03
CA GLU A 219 -2.74 -15.05 -28.85
C GLU A 219 -2.53 -14.32 -27.53
N VAL A 220 -2.28 -15.04 -26.43
CA VAL A 220 -1.99 -14.45 -25.13
C VAL A 220 -0.72 -13.60 -25.19
N LEU A 221 0.36 -14.10 -25.79
CA LEU A 221 1.62 -13.34 -25.94
C LEU A 221 1.47 -12.12 -26.86
N LYS A 222 0.66 -12.24 -27.93
CA LYS A 222 0.36 -11.11 -28.81
C LYS A 222 -0.43 -10.04 -28.06
N MET A 223 -1.44 -10.44 -27.29
CA MET A 223 -2.21 -9.52 -26.47
C MET A 223 -1.33 -8.87 -25.39
N GLU A 224 -0.43 -9.62 -24.77
CA GLU A 224 0.51 -9.10 -23.77
C GLU A 224 1.36 -7.97 -24.35
N SER A 225 1.94 -8.19 -25.53
CA SER A 225 2.68 -7.16 -26.25
C SER A 225 1.81 -5.94 -26.55
N GLN A 226 0.57 -6.13 -26.97
CA GLN A 226 -0.36 -5.02 -27.23
C GLN A 226 -0.65 -4.19 -25.98
N VAL A 227 -0.97 -4.86 -24.86
CA VAL A 227 -1.25 -4.19 -23.58
C VAL A 227 -0.04 -3.44 -23.06
N LEU A 228 1.15 -4.07 -23.03
CA LEU A 228 2.36 -3.43 -22.52
C LEU A 228 2.79 -2.22 -23.35
N ASN A 229 2.74 -2.33 -24.67
CA ASN A 229 3.07 -1.22 -25.57
C ASN A 229 2.05 -0.07 -25.43
N PHE A 230 0.76 -0.38 -25.33
CA PHE A 230 -0.28 0.62 -25.12
C PHE A 230 -0.09 1.38 -23.81
N LEU A 231 0.28 0.67 -22.73
CA LEU A 231 0.51 1.28 -21.41
C LEU A 231 1.89 1.92 -21.27
N TYR A 232 2.71 1.93 -22.32
CA TYR A 232 4.11 2.39 -22.28
C TYR A 232 4.90 1.76 -21.12
N PHE A 233 4.61 0.50 -20.79
CA PHE A 233 5.19 -0.24 -19.65
C PHE A 233 5.00 0.44 -18.28
N GLN A 234 4.04 1.36 -18.13
CA GLN A 234 3.75 2.03 -16.87
C GLN A 234 2.84 1.15 -16.00
N LEU A 235 3.45 0.17 -15.31
CA LEU A 235 2.75 -0.81 -14.46
C LEU A 235 2.74 -0.43 -12.97
N SER A 236 3.68 0.40 -12.52
CA SER A 236 3.81 0.81 -11.11
C SER A 236 2.77 1.86 -10.71
N VAL A 237 1.56 1.41 -10.42
CA VAL A 237 0.41 2.26 -10.05
C VAL A 237 -0.04 2.02 -8.61
N PRO A 238 -0.40 3.07 -7.85
CA PRO A 238 -1.05 2.91 -6.57
C PRO A 238 -2.44 2.29 -6.74
N THR A 239 -2.73 1.21 -6.02
CA THR A 239 -4.05 0.58 -5.99
C THR A 239 -4.74 0.84 -4.66
N THR A 240 -6.03 0.50 -4.57
CA THR A 240 -6.78 0.59 -3.30
C THR A 240 -6.08 -0.25 -2.22
N LYS A 241 -5.56 -1.43 -2.58
CA LYS A 241 -4.79 -2.29 -1.67
C LYS A 241 -3.53 -1.62 -1.12
N THR A 242 -2.84 -0.81 -1.93
CA THR A 242 -1.67 -0.03 -1.50
C THR A 242 -2.00 0.90 -0.34
N PHE A 243 -3.09 1.67 -0.44
CA PHE A 243 -3.53 2.58 0.62
C PHE A 243 -4.13 1.85 1.81
N LEU A 244 -4.89 0.79 1.54
CA LEU A 244 -5.66 0.05 2.53
C LEU A 244 -4.77 -0.52 3.64
N ARG A 245 -3.59 -1.06 3.30
CA ARG A 245 -2.63 -1.55 4.31
C ARG A 245 -2.28 -0.49 5.35
N ARG A 246 -1.97 0.73 4.92
CA ARG A 246 -1.62 1.83 5.84
C ARG A 246 -2.79 2.25 6.70
N PHE A 247 -3.98 2.32 6.12
CA PHE A 247 -5.17 2.77 6.86
C PHE A 247 -5.67 1.72 7.86
N ILE A 248 -5.53 0.42 7.55
CA ILE A 248 -5.77 -0.66 8.50
C ILE A 248 -4.78 -0.56 9.67
N HIS A 249 -3.49 -0.34 9.38
CA HIS A 249 -2.48 -0.16 10.42
C HIS A 249 -2.79 1.03 11.33
N ALA A 250 -3.18 2.18 10.77
CA ALA A 250 -3.65 3.36 11.51
C ALA A 250 -4.89 3.08 12.37
N ALA A 251 -5.85 2.32 11.83
CA ALA A 251 -7.04 1.93 12.56
C ALA A 251 -6.70 1.01 13.74
N GLN A 252 -5.87 0.00 13.52
CA GLN A 252 -5.45 -0.95 14.56
C GLN A 252 -4.59 -0.29 15.65
N ALA A 253 -3.71 0.65 15.29
CA ALA A 253 -2.92 1.42 16.24
C ALA A 253 -3.78 2.28 17.19
N SER A 254 -5.01 2.59 16.77
CA SER A 254 -5.98 3.32 17.60
C SER A 254 -6.83 2.40 18.49
N CYS A 255 -6.77 1.09 18.29
CA CYS A 255 -7.54 0.10 19.04
C CYS A 255 -6.72 -0.46 20.21
N LYS A 256 -7.36 -0.70 21.35
CA LYS A 256 -6.70 -1.34 22.51
C LYS A 256 -6.26 -2.78 22.22
N VAL A 257 -6.99 -3.47 21.35
CA VAL A 257 -6.73 -4.85 20.94
C VAL A 257 -6.76 -4.90 19.42
N PRO A 258 -5.70 -5.41 18.76
CA PRO A 258 -5.71 -5.65 17.32
C PRO A 258 -6.85 -6.60 16.94
N CYS A 259 -7.67 -6.19 15.98
CA CYS A 259 -8.80 -6.96 15.48
C CYS A 259 -8.47 -7.44 14.06
N VAL A 260 -8.36 -8.75 13.87
CA VAL A 260 -8.08 -9.35 12.56
C VAL A 260 -9.32 -9.28 11.67
N GLU A 261 -10.52 -9.33 12.25
CA GLU A 261 -11.78 -9.13 11.53
C GLU A 261 -11.85 -7.76 10.87
N LEU A 262 -11.25 -6.71 11.47
CA LEU A 262 -11.16 -5.38 10.86
C LEU A 262 -10.38 -5.42 9.56
N GLU A 263 -9.24 -6.11 9.55
CA GLU A 263 -8.43 -6.25 8.35
C GLU A 263 -9.20 -7.02 7.27
N PHE A 264 -9.74 -8.20 7.60
CA PHE A 264 -10.48 -9.00 6.63
C PHE A 264 -11.71 -8.28 6.09
N LEU A 265 -12.47 -7.59 6.95
CA LEU A 265 -13.67 -6.87 6.55
C LEU A 265 -13.34 -5.65 5.68
N ALA A 266 -12.29 -4.90 6.01
CA ALA A 266 -11.86 -3.77 5.19
C ALA A 266 -11.35 -4.23 3.81
N ASN A 267 -10.64 -5.36 3.74
CA ASN A 267 -10.24 -5.97 2.46
C ASN A 267 -11.45 -6.45 1.66
N TYR A 268 -12.41 -7.13 2.28
CA TYR A 268 -13.66 -7.56 1.64
C TYR A 268 -14.40 -6.38 1.01
N LEU A 269 -14.63 -5.32 1.80
CA LEU A 269 -15.34 -4.13 1.32
C LEU A 269 -14.60 -3.46 0.16
N ALA A 270 -13.28 -3.32 0.25
CA ALA A 270 -12.48 -2.78 -0.84
C ALA A 270 -12.53 -3.65 -2.11
N GLU A 271 -12.47 -4.98 -1.96
CA GLU A 271 -12.45 -5.91 -3.10
C GLU A 271 -13.79 -5.90 -3.84
N LEU A 272 -14.93 -5.79 -3.14
CA LEU A 272 -16.25 -5.64 -3.76
C LEU A 272 -16.29 -4.51 -4.80
N THR A 273 -15.54 -3.43 -4.58
CA THR A 273 -15.51 -2.27 -5.49
C THR A 273 -14.87 -2.57 -6.85
N LEU A 274 -14.09 -3.65 -6.97
CA LEU A 274 -13.45 -4.03 -8.22
C LEU A 274 -14.49 -4.45 -9.28
N VAL A 275 -15.52 -5.18 -8.86
CA VAL A 275 -16.60 -5.67 -9.74
C VAL A 275 -17.52 -4.52 -10.16
N GLU A 276 -17.77 -3.57 -9.26
CA GLU A 276 -18.72 -2.48 -9.46
C GLU A 276 -18.11 -1.31 -10.28
N TYR A 277 -18.46 -1.23 -11.57
CA TYR A 277 -17.94 -0.19 -12.49
C TYR A 277 -18.19 1.24 -11.98
N SER A 278 -19.30 1.49 -11.28
CA SER A 278 -19.61 2.84 -10.79
C SER A 278 -18.63 3.37 -9.71
N PHE A 279 -17.79 2.50 -9.14
CA PHE A 279 -16.74 2.89 -8.20
C PHE A 279 -15.49 3.44 -8.88
N LEU A 280 -15.34 3.28 -10.20
CA LEU A 280 -14.19 3.79 -10.96
C LEU A 280 -14.01 5.32 -10.83
N LYS A 281 -15.09 6.05 -10.51
CA LYS A 281 -15.08 7.50 -10.24
C LYS A 281 -14.28 7.87 -8.99
N PHE A 282 -14.25 7.01 -7.97
CA PHE A 282 -13.57 7.28 -6.71
C PHE A 282 -12.07 7.01 -6.81
N LEU A 283 -11.28 7.77 -6.07
CA LEU A 283 -9.84 7.54 -5.97
C LEU A 283 -9.53 6.27 -5.17
N PRO A 284 -8.45 5.54 -5.48
CA PRO A 284 -8.04 4.36 -4.72
C PRO A 284 -7.90 4.62 -3.21
N SER A 285 -7.29 5.75 -2.82
CA SER A 285 -7.17 6.15 -1.42
C SER A 285 -8.52 6.43 -0.76
N LEU A 286 -9.47 7.04 -1.49
CA LEU A 286 -10.81 7.34 -0.99
C LEU A 286 -11.61 6.06 -0.74
N ILE A 287 -11.50 5.08 -1.64
CA ILE A 287 -12.10 3.75 -1.46
C ILE A 287 -11.48 3.06 -0.23
N ALA A 288 -10.16 3.06 -0.11
CA ALA A 288 -9.46 2.43 1.01
C ALA A 288 -9.87 3.03 2.37
N ALA A 289 -9.92 4.37 2.46
CA ALA A 289 -10.34 5.07 3.67
C ALA A 289 -11.81 4.74 4.03
N SER A 290 -12.69 4.74 3.03
CA SER A 290 -14.11 4.43 3.21
C SER A 290 -14.34 2.97 3.63
N ALA A 291 -13.55 2.04 3.11
CA ALA A 291 -13.60 0.63 3.51
C ALA A 291 -13.19 0.44 4.97
N VAL A 292 -12.15 1.13 5.44
CA VAL A 292 -11.75 1.12 6.86
C VAL A 292 -12.82 1.77 7.74
N PHE A 293 -13.39 2.91 7.32
CA PHE A 293 -14.48 3.57 8.04
C PHE A 293 -15.66 2.60 8.25
N LEU A 294 -16.15 2.01 7.16
CA LEU A 294 -17.32 1.13 7.20
C LEU A 294 -17.04 -0.18 7.93
N ALA A 295 -15.83 -0.74 7.80
CA ALA A 295 -15.43 -1.93 8.54
C ALA A 295 -15.42 -1.67 10.05
N ARG A 296 -14.87 -0.53 10.50
CA ARG A 296 -14.91 -0.14 11.92
C ARG A 296 -16.34 0.01 12.43
N TRP A 297 -17.21 0.66 11.66
CA TRP A 297 -18.62 0.84 12.02
C TRP A 297 -19.39 -0.49 12.09
N THR A 298 -19.11 -1.40 11.15
CA THR A 298 -19.75 -2.72 11.12
C THR A 298 -19.37 -3.55 12.36
N LEU A 299 -18.12 -3.45 12.82
CA LEU A 299 -17.61 -4.22 13.95
C LEU A 299 -17.92 -3.58 15.32
N ASN A 300 -17.92 -2.25 15.41
CA ASN A 300 -18.16 -1.55 16.66
C ASN A 300 -18.89 -0.21 16.43
N GLN A 301 -20.09 -0.09 17.00
CA GLN A 301 -20.96 1.09 16.92
C GLN A 301 -20.96 1.92 18.21
N SER A 302 -20.11 1.59 19.19
CA SER A 302 -20.04 2.32 20.47
C SER A 302 -19.39 3.69 20.33
N ASP A 303 -18.50 3.88 19.36
CA ASP A 303 -17.76 5.13 19.13
C ASP A 303 -17.78 5.52 17.65
N HIS A 304 -17.48 6.80 17.37
CA HIS A 304 -17.32 7.26 15.99
C HIS A 304 -16.15 6.52 15.30
N PRO A 305 -16.35 5.94 14.09
CA PRO A 305 -15.34 5.09 13.44
C PRO A 305 -14.14 5.87 12.88
N TRP A 306 -14.26 7.20 12.73
CA TRP A 306 -13.19 8.07 12.24
C TRP A 306 -12.58 8.89 13.38
N ASN A 307 -11.28 8.76 13.60
CA ASN A 307 -10.53 9.44 14.66
C ASN A 307 -9.36 10.26 14.09
N SER A 308 -8.67 11.03 14.94
CA SER A 308 -7.58 11.92 14.53
C SER A 308 -6.43 11.18 13.83
N THR A 309 -6.09 9.97 14.27
CA THR A 309 -5.06 9.15 13.63
C THR A 309 -5.43 8.78 12.19
N LEU A 310 -6.67 8.33 11.96
CA LEU A 310 -7.13 8.01 10.61
C LEU A 310 -7.23 9.24 9.72
N GLU A 311 -7.73 10.35 10.24
CA GLU A 311 -7.77 11.62 9.52
C GLU A 311 -6.36 12.10 9.13
N HIS A 312 -5.40 12.02 10.05
CA HIS A 312 -3.99 12.36 9.80
C HIS A 312 -3.37 11.54 8.67
N TYR A 313 -3.48 10.20 8.72
CA TYR A 313 -2.82 9.33 7.74
C TYR A 313 -3.55 9.23 6.41
N SER A 314 -4.87 9.35 6.39
CA SER A 314 -5.66 9.31 5.15
C SER A 314 -5.74 10.67 4.44
N ARG A 315 -5.63 11.76 5.21
CA ARG A 315 -5.91 13.14 4.78
C ARG A 315 -7.36 13.37 4.36
N TYR A 316 -8.27 12.58 4.92
CA TYR A 316 -9.71 12.71 4.71
C TYR A 316 -10.41 12.93 6.04
N THR A 317 -11.26 13.94 6.07
CA THR A 317 -12.26 14.14 7.12
C THR A 317 -13.41 13.15 6.96
N ALA A 318 -14.19 12.92 8.02
CA ALA A 318 -15.37 12.05 7.94
C ALA A 318 -16.39 12.55 6.89
N SER A 319 -16.62 13.86 6.81
CA SER A 319 -17.58 14.44 5.85
C SER A 319 -17.18 14.21 4.39
N GLU A 320 -15.89 14.24 4.06
CA GLU A 320 -15.37 13.95 2.72
C GLU A 320 -15.57 12.48 2.30
N LEU A 321 -15.65 11.56 3.28
CA LEU A 321 -15.87 10.14 3.03
C LEU A 321 -17.34 9.76 2.84
N ARG A 322 -18.28 10.64 3.26
CA ARG A 322 -19.73 10.38 3.31
C ARG A 322 -20.26 9.68 2.05
N THR A 323 -20.03 10.26 0.88
CA THR A 323 -20.59 9.75 -0.39
C THR A 323 -20.08 8.33 -0.70
N THR A 324 -18.79 8.09 -0.53
CA THR A 324 -18.16 6.80 -0.84
C THR A 324 -18.54 5.74 0.20
N VAL A 325 -18.60 6.10 1.48
CA VAL A 325 -19.04 5.21 2.57
C VAL A 325 -20.49 4.75 2.37
N LEU A 326 -21.39 5.66 2.01
CA LEU A 326 -22.79 5.31 1.74
C LEU A 326 -22.94 4.41 0.49
N ALA A 327 -22.18 4.69 -0.57
CA ALA A 327 -22.14 3.83 -1.74
C ALA A 327 -21.61 2.42 -1.39
N LEU A 328 -20.59 2.35 -0.53
CA LEU A 328 -19.98 1.10 -0.09
C LEU A 328 -20.90 0.30 0.84
N GLU A 329 -21.68 0.95 1.70
CA GLU A 329 -22.70 0.30 2.52
C GLU A 329 -23.79 -0.34 1.64
N ASN A 330 -24.26 0.37 0.63
CA ASN A 330 -25.22 -0.19 -0.33
C ASN A 330 -24.64 -1.41 -1.07
N LEU A 331 -23.35 -1.36 -1.42
CA LEU A 331 -22.65 -2.48 -2.02
C LEU A 331 -22.52 -3.66 -1.04
N GLN A 332 -22.15 -3.42 0.23
CA GLN A 332 -22.08 -4.44 1.28
C GLN A 332 -23.42 -5.15 1.46
N LEU A 333 -24.50 -4.37 1.58
CA LEU A 333 -25.88 -4.85 1.76
C LEU A 333 -26.50 -5.45 0.50
N ASN A 334 -25.81 -5.37 -0.65
CA ASN A 334 -26.29 -5.84 -1.95
C ASN A 334 -27.65 -5.25 -2.36
N THR A 335 -27.87 -3.95 -2.14
CA THR A 335 -29.19 -3.31 -2.38
C THR A 335 -29.67 -3.40 -3.83
N ASN A 336 -28.73 -3.56 -4.77
CA ASN A 336 -29.02 -3.65 -6.21
C ASN A 336 -29.27 -5.10 -6.68
N GLY A 337 -29.18 -6.10 -5.78
CA GLY A 337 -29.41 -7.50 -6.13
C GLY A 337 -28.37 -8.09 -7.09
N CYS A 338 -27.09 -7.72 -6.94
CA CYS A 338 -26.02 -8.27 -7.77
C CYS A 338 -25.90 -9.78 -7.56
N CYS A 339 -25.82 -10.53 -8.65
CA CYS A 339 -25.70 -12.00 -8.66
C CYS A 339 -24.25 -12.50 -8.71
N LEU A 340 -23.28 -11.59 -8.86
CA LEU A 340 -21.84 -11.91 -8.86
C LEU A 340 -21.38 -12.08 -7.41
N ASN A 341 -20.84 -13.26 -7.10
CA ASN A 341 -20.66 -13.70 -5.72
C ASN A 341 -19.24 -14.16 -5.39
N ALA A 342 -18.29 -14.22 -6.34
CA ALA A 342 -16.97 -14.80 -6.09
C ALA A 342 -16.26 -14.15 -4.87
N ILE A 343 -16.32 -12.82 -4.76
CA ILE A 343 -15.74 -12.08 -3.61
C ILE A 343 -16.51 -12.39 -2.32
N ARG A 344 -17.84 -12.45 -2.37
CA ARG A 344 -18.65 -12.74 -1.18
C ARG A 344 -18.39 -14.14 -0.68
N ASP A 345 -18.32 -15.11 -1.57
CA ASP A 345 -18.06 -16.51 -1.24
C ASP A 345 -16.63 -16.72 -0.76
N LYS A 346 -15.64 -16.03 -1.36
CA LYS A 346 -14.28 -15.93 -0.84
C LYS A 346 -14.28 -15.50 0.63
N TYR A 347 -14.87 -14.34 0.95
CA TYR A 347 -14.84 -13.78 2.30
C TYR A 347 -15.88 -14.38 3.28
N ARG A 348 -16.73 -15.32 2.83
CA ARG A 348 -17.56 -16.19 3.68
C ARG A 348 -16.78 -17.35 4.26
N GLN A 349 -15.61 -17.66 3.71
CA GLN A 349 -14.79 -18.77 4.20
C GLN A 349 -14.25 -18.49 5.60
N GLN A 350 -14.10 -19.55 6.40
CA GLN A 350 -13.63 -19.46 7.78
C GLN A 350 -12.20 -18.87 7.90
N LYS A 351 -11.36 -19.04 6.86
CA LYS A 351 -10.02 -18.43 6.81
C LYS A 351 -10.06 -16.90 6.89
N PHE A 352 -11.16 -16.28 6.46
CA PHE A 352 -11.40 -14.83 6.54
C PHE A 352 -12.39 -14.47 7.66
N LYS A 353 -12.59 -15.35 8.65
CA LYS A 353 -13.54 -15.16 9.77
C LYS A 353 -14.99 -14.90 9.31
N SER A 354 -15.34 -15.32 8.10
CA SER A 354 -16.67 -15.17 7.52
C SER A 354 -17.16 -13.71 7.51
N VAL A 355 -16.27 -12.73 7.41
CA VAL A 355 -16.60 -11.29 7.51
C VAL A 355 -17.65 -10.83 6.51
N ALA A 356 -17.82 -11.53 5.39
CA ALA A 356 -18.86 -11.23 4.41
C ALA A 356 -20.30 -11.43 4.94
N THR A 357 -20.49 -12.12 6.07
CA THR A 357 -21.79 -12.27 6.74
C THR A 357 -22.07 -11.16 7.76
N LEU A 358 -21.08 -10.33 8.07
CA LEU A 358 -21.21 -9.25 9.05
C LEU A 358 -21.91 -8.03 8.42
N THR A 359 -22.89 -7.52 9.14
CA THR A 359 -23.62 -6.29 8.79
C THR A 359 -23.87 -5.47 10.05
N SER A 360 -23.94 -4.14 9.90
CA SER A 360 -24.24 -3.24 11.01
C SER A 360 -25.73 -3.26 11.34
N GLY A 361 -26.08 -3.30 12.62
CA GLY A 361 -27.47 -3.12 13.07
C GLY A 361 -28.03 -1.72 12.78
N GLN A 362 -27.18 -0.69 12.70
CA GLN A 362 -27.56 0.68 12.34
C GLN A 362 -26.92 1.10 11.01
N ARG A 363 -27.65 1.90 10.23
CA ARG A 363 -27.15 2.50 9.00
C ARG A 363 -26.06 3.51 9.31
N VAL A 364 -24.99 3.51 8.52
CA VAL A 364 -23.86 4.44 8.65
C VAL A 364 -24.26 5.90 8.38
N SER A 365 -25.39 6.12 7.71
CA SER A 365 -25.93 7.45 7.43
C SER A 365 -26.24 8.28 8.68
N SER A 366 -26.41 7.66 9.84
CA SER A 366 -26.65 8.37 11.11
C SER A 366 -25.42 9.12 11.63
N LEU A 367 -24.22 8.84 11.10
CA LEU A 367 -22.96 9.46 11.54
C LEU A 367 -22.62 10.77 10.82
N PHE A 368 -23.38 11.13 9.77
CA PHE A 368 -23.02 12.21 8.84
C PHE A 368 -24.02 13.36 8.77
#